data_AF-A0A1I6JXP7-F1
#
_entry.id   AF-A0A1I6JXP7-F1
#
_cell.length_a   1.000
_cell.length_b   1.000
_cell.length_c   1.000
_cell.angle_alpha   90.00
_cell.angle_beta   90.00
_cell.angle_gamma   90.00
#
_symmetry.space_group_name_H-M   'P 1'
#
loop_
_entity.id
_entity.type
_entity.pdbx_description
1 polymer ?
#
loop_
_entity_poly.entity_id
_entity_poly.type
_entity_poly.pdbx_seq_one_letter_code
_entity_poly.pdbx_strand_id
1 'polypeptide(L)'
;MSPKVYSTKSKNIGYVRQVDIDETRYPELIINMAKSNEFISRADVIQLLHVDENKAYRLLKALVEQKLLEPINKGRYAKYRYCGNA
;
A
#
# COMPACT_ATOMS: atom_id res chain seq x y z
N MET A 1 53.11 5.55 6.08
CA MET A 1 52.28 5.67 4.86
C MET A 1 51.20 4.60 4.86
N SER A 2 50.02 4.94 4.31
CA SER A 2 48.83 4.13 3.97
C SER A 2 47.69 3.98 5.01
N PRO A 3 46.60 4.75 4.84
CA PRO A 3 45.27 4.51 5.41
C PRO A 3 44.31 3.93 4.36
N LYS A 4 43.64 2.79 4.63
CA LYS A 4 42.51 2.25 3.83
C LYS A 4 42.03 0.91 4.43
N VAL A 5 40.74 0.60 4.62
CA VAL A 5 39.47 1.21 4.22
C VAL A 5 38.36 0.74 5.17
N TYR A 6 37.38 1.61 5.32
CA TYR A 6 36.17 1.51 6.14
C TYR A 6 35.29 0.28 5.84
N SER A 7 34.75 -0.28 6.92
CA SER A 7 33.63 -1.23 6.91
C SER A 7 32.36 -0.53 6.45
N THR A 8 31.92 -0.80 5.22
CA THR A 8 30.69 -0.24 4.64
C THR A 8 29.56 -1.29 4.56
N LYS A 9 29.28 -2.00 5.66
CA LYS A 9 28.18 -2.98 5.72
C LYS A 9 27.30 -2.86 6.97
N SER A 10 26.92 -1.65 7.37
CA SER A 10 26.02 -1.46 8.53
C SER A 10 25.08 -0.25 8.43
N LYS A 11 24.66 0.16 7.24
CA LYS A 11 23.65 1.24 7.07
C LYS A 11 22.32 0.81 6.46
N ASN A 12 22.20 -0.40 5.89
CA ASN A 12 20.97 -0.84 5.21
C ASN A 12 19.96 -1.58 6.10
N ILE A 13 20.36 -2.12 7.26
CA ILE A 13 19.47 -2.94 8.08
C ILE A 13 18.42 -2.10 8.83
N GLY A 14 18.75 -0.85 9.17
CA GLY A 14 17.82 0.06 9.86
C GLY A 14 16.73 0.65 8.95
N TYR A 15 17.07 0.98 7.70
CA TYR A 15 16.16 1.61 6.74
C TYR A 15 15.10 0.63 6.23
N VAL A 16 15.50 -0.60 5.92
CA VAL A 16 14.59 -1.67 5.46
C VAL A 16 13.53 -1.97 6.52
N ARG A 17 13.89 -1.94 7.82
CA ARG A 17 12.92 -2.19 8.90
C ARG A 17 11.84 -1.12 9.04
N GLN A 18 12.18 0.17 8.86
CA GLN A 18 11.20 1.24 9.13
C GLN A 18 10.17 1.39 8.00
N VAL A 19 10.61 1.29 6.75
CA VAL A 19 9.71 1.35 5.58
C VAL A 19 8.86 0.09 5.50
N ASP A 20 9.43 -1.10 5.68
CA ASP A 20 8.68 -2.36 5.62
C ASP A 20 7.61 -2.45 6.72
N ILE A 21 7.90 -1.97 7.94
CA ILE A 21 6.90 -1.90 9.02
C ILE A 21 5.73 -1.00 8.60
N ASP A 22 5.99 0.11 7.90
CA ASP A 22 4.94 1.04 7.48
C ASP A 22 4.02 0.41 6.41
N GLU A 23 4.60 -0.36 5.49
CA GLU A 23 3.82 -1.04 4.43
C GLU A 23 2.88 -2.13 4.96
N THR A 24 3.20 -2.76 6.09
CA THR A 24 2.28 -3.74 6.73
C THR A 24 0.94 -3.12 7.13
N ARG A 25 0.89 -1.79 7.30
CA ARG A 25 -0.31 -1.04 7.70
C ARG A 25 -1.16 -0.59 6.51
N TYR A 26 -0.64 -0.66 5.28
CA TYR A 26 -1.33 -0.19 4.09
C TYR A 26 -2.70 -0.84 3.89
N PRO A 27 -2.86 -2.17 4.05
CA PRO A 27 -4.19 -2.79 3.95
C PRO A 27 -5.20 -2.19 4.92
N GLU A 28 -4.79 -1.98 6.19
CA GLU A 28 -5.65 -1.43 7.23
C GLU A 28 -6.07 0.02 6.92
N LEU A 29 -5.14 0.86 6.48
CA LEU A 29 -5.42 2.24 6.10
C LEU A 29 -6.39 2.33 4.92
N ILE A 30 -6.22 1.48 3.89
CA ILE A 30 -7.13 1.43 2.74
C ILE A 30 -8.52 0.97 3.17
N ILE A 31 -8.62 -0.02 4.06
CA ILE A 31 -9.92 -0.49 4.59
C ILE A 31 -10.61 0.61 5.40
N ASN A 32 -9.89 1.31 6.26
CA ASN A 32 -10.46 2.41 7.06
C ASN A 32 -10.96 3.56 6.17
N MET A 33 -10.22 3.88 5.10
CA MET A 33 -10.67 4.81 4.08
C MET A 33 -11.93 4.29 3.36
N ALA A 34 -11.96 3.01 2.96
CA ALA A 34 -13.10 2.41 2.27
C ALA A 34 -14.36 2.30 3.14
N LYS A 35 -14.23 2.16 4.47
CA LYS A 35 -15.35 2.18 5.42
C LYS A 35 -15.96 3.57 5.58
N SER A 36 -15.16 4.61 5.40
CA SER A 36 -15.56 6.00 5.62
C SER A 36 -16.07 6.69 4.35
N ASN A 37 -15.94 6.04 3.20
CA ASN A 37 -16.32 6.58 1.89
C ASN A 37 -17.27 5.61 1.19
N GLU A 38 -18.16 6.11 0.33
CA GLU A 38 -19.05 5.26 -0.47
C GLU A 38 -18.27 4.33 -1.42
N PHE A 39 -17.16 4.84 -1.95
CA PHE A 39 -16.21 4.12 -2.78
C PHE A 39 -14.82 4.77 -2.67
N ILE A 40 -13.80 4.01 -3.03
CA ILE A 40 -12.42 4.49 -3.20
C ILE A 40 -11.89 4.10 -4.59
N SER A 41 -10.88 4.80 -5.05
CA SER A 41 -10.22 4.60 -6.34
C SER A 41 -8.72 4.41 -6.16
N ARG A 42 -8.04 4.04 -7.26
CA ARG A 42 -6.56 4.01 -7.28
C ARG A 42 -5.94 5.36 -6.95
N ALA A 43 -6.55 6.46 -7.37
CA ALA A 43 -6.06 7.81 -7.10
C ALA A 43 -6.06 8.11 -5.59
N ASP A 44 -7.12 7.69 -4.89
CA ASP A 44 -7.24 7.89 -3.44
C ASP A 44 -6.15 7.11 -2.68
N VAL A 45 -5.84 5.88 -3.13
CA VAL A 45 -4.76 5.07 -2.53
C VAL A 45 -3.38 5.67 -2.78
N ILE A 46 -3.13 6.20 -3.99
CA ILE A 46 -1.89 6.92 -4.32
C ILE A 46 -1.74 8.15 -3.42
N GLN A 47 -2.82 8.92 -3.24
CA GLN A 47 -2.81 10.12 -2.41
C GLN A 47 -2.61 9.79 -0.92
N LEU A 48 -3.25 8.72 -0.43
CA LEU A 48 -3.17 8.32 0.98
C LEU A 48 -1.79 7.77 1.36
N LEU A 49 -1.20 6.94 0.50
CA LEU A 49 0.00 6.17 0.83
C LEU A 49 1.27 6.68 0.14
N HIS A 50 1.15 7.65 -0.76
CA HIS A 50 2.25 8.18 -1.58
C HIS A 50 3.00 7.09 -2.37
N VAL A 51 2.26 6.10 -2.85
CA VAL A 51 2.78 4.98 -3.68
C VAL A 51 2.53 5.22 -5.16
N ASP A 52 3.25 4.51 -6.02
CA ASP A 52 2.98 4.53 -7.46
C ASP A 52 1.67 3.81 -7.83
N GLU A 53 1.20 4.04 -9.07
CA GLU A 53 -0.06 3.48 -9.58
C GLU A 53 -0.07 1.94 -9.62
N ASN A 54 1.06 1.29 -9.91
CA ASN A 54 1.13 -0.17 -9.95
C ASN A 54 1.02 -0.75 -8.53
N LYS A 55 1.67 -0.12 -7.55
CA LYS A 55 1.56 -0.53 -6.14
C LYS A 55 0.15 -0.31 -5.60
N ALA A 56 -0.46 0.84 -5.86
CA ALA A 56 -1.87 1.10 -5.50
C ALA A 56 -2.82 0.07 -6.10
N TYR A 57 -2.62 -0.29 -7.39
CA TYR A 57 -3.39 -1.34 -8.04
C TYR A 57 -3.22 -2.71 -7.36
N ARG A 58 -1.99 -3.11 -7.05
CA ARG A 58 -1.70 -4.40 -6.38
C ARG A 58 -2.34 -4.47 -5.00
N LEU A 59 -2.30 -3.40 -4.21
CA LEU A 59 -2.92 -3.33 -2.89
C LEU A 59 -4.45 -3.50 -2.97
N LEU A 60 -5.11 -2.77 -3.88
CA LEU A 60 -6.56 -2.90 -4.08
C LEU A 60 -6.93 -4.30 -4.58
N LYS A 61 -6.15 -4.87 -5.50
CA LYS A 61 -6.37 -6.23 -6.01
C LYS A 61 -6.26 -7.26 -4.89
N ALA A 62 -5.24 -7.17 -4.04
CA ALA A 62 -5.06 -8.08 -2.90
C ALA A 62 -6.24 -8.01 -1.92
N LEU A 63 -6.76 -6.80 -1.64
CA LEU A 63 -7.93 -6.62 -0.79
C LEU A 63 -9.22 -7.18 -1.39
N VAL A 64 -9.36 -7.14 -2.73
CA VAL A 64 -10.46 -7.80 -3.44
C VAL A 64 -10.34 -9.33 -3.37
N GLU A 65 -9.13 -9.87 -3.56
CA GLU A 65 -8.86 -11.31 -3.43
C GLU A 65 -9.16 -11.82 -2.01
N GLN A 66 -8.93 -10.98 -0.99
CA GLN A 66 -9.28 -11.24 0.41
C GLN A 66 -10.77 -11.03 0.73
N LYS A 67 -11.60 -10.63 -0.24
CA LYS A 67 -13.03 -10.30 -0.06
C LYS A 67 -13.28 -9.17 0.96
N LEU A 68 -12.34 -8.26 1.12
CA LEU A 68 -12.47 -7.07 1.96
C LEU A 68 -12.99 -5.86 1.16
N LEU A 69 -12.74 -5.86 -0.15
CA LEU A 69 -13.26 -4.89 -1.10
C LEU A 69 -13.97 -5.60 -2.26
N GLU A 70 -14.92 -4.90 -2.87
CA GLU A 70 -15.55 -5.31 -4.12
C GLU A 70 -15.38 -4.23 -5.21
N PRO A 71 -15.09 -4.60 -6.46
CA PRO A 71 -15.06 -3.66 -7.57
C PRO A 71 -16.49 -3.28 -7.98
N ILE A 72 -16.80 -1.98 -7.99
CA ILE A 72 -18.08 -1.43 -8.47
C ILE A 72 -18.10 -1.39 -10.01
N ASN A 73 -16.96 -1.08 -10.62
CA ASN A 73 -16.79 -1.00 -12.07
C ASN A 73 -15.38 -1.39 -12.49
N LYS A 74 -15.22 -1.69 -13.79
CA LYS A 74 -13.92 -2.06 -14.40
C LYS A 74 -13.33 -0.90 -15.21
N GLY A 75 -12.01 -0.91 -15.38
CA GLY A 75 -11.29 0.02 -16.26
C GLY A 75 -10.52 1.13 -15.55
N ARG A 76 -10.16 2.18 -16.31
CA ARG A 76 -9.29 3.29 -15.84
C ARG A 76 -9.81 3.98 -14.58
N TYR A 77 -11.12 4.05 -14.42
CA TYR A 77 -11.80 4.66 -13.26
C TYR A 77 -12.45 3.62 -12.35
N ALA A 78 -11.83 2.45 -12.19
CA ALA A 78 -12.30 1.43 -11.28
C ALA A 78 -12.45 1.98 -9.86
N LYS A 79 -13.67 1.82 -9.32
CA LYS A 79 -14.05 2.14 -7.95
C LYS A 79 -14.22 0.85 -7.17
N TYR A 80 -13.91 0.92 -5.89
CA TYR A 80 -13.98 -0.20 -4.96
C TYR A 80 -14.78 0.22 -3.74
N ARG A 81 -15.62 -0.66 -3.24
CA ARG A 81 -16.40 -0.46 -2.01
C ARG A 81 -15.98 -1.46 -0.96
N TYR A 82 -16.05 -1.07 0.31
CA TYR A 82 -15.93 -2.00 1.41
C TYR A 82 -17.12 -2.96 1.43
N CYS A 83 -16.87 -4.26 1.27
CA CYS A 83 -17.88 -5.30 1.28
C CYS A 83 -17.75 -6.25 2.48
N GLY A 84 -16.97 -5.83 3.49
CA GLY A 84 -16.46 -6.71 4.54
C GLY A 84 -17.50 -7.67 5.10
N ASN A 85 -17.08 -8.93 5.24
CA ASN A 85 -17.89 -10.03 5.75
C ASN A 85 -18.81 -9.55 6.89
N ALA A 86 -20.12 -9.53 6.62
CA ALA A 86 -21.15 -9.55 7.64
C ALA A 86 -21.11 -10.90 8.38
#